data_AF-A0A8K1CAY1-F1
#
_entry.id   AF-A0A8K1CAY1-F1
#
_cell.length_a   1.000
_cell.length_b   1.000
_cell.length_c   1.000
_cell.angle_alpha   90.00
_cell.angle_beta   90.00
_cell.angle_gamma   90.00
#
_symmetry.space_group_name_H-M   'P 1'
#
loop_
_entity.id
_entity.type
_entity.pdbx_description
1 polymer ?
#
loop_
_entity_poly.entity_id
_entity_poly.type
_entity_poly.pdbx_seq_one_letter_code
_entity_poly.pdbx_strand_id
1 'polypeptide(L)'
;MSAARKASRASLGLSTLWLTDKGTFPVLAMAGLAFLAGSLTIIRTVSKSPDYFLSKSRRGEVMAHQSEQGNEWRALRFRYANMVRNPINQSRQFDDLYAKEENQGVKR
;
A
#
# COMPACT_ATOMS: atom_id res chain seq x y z
N MET A 1 -40.01 11.52 20.95
CA MET A 1 -39.43 10.23 20.49
C MET A 1 -37.92 10.22 20.26
N SER A 2 -37.24 11.35 19.98
CA SER A 2 -35.79 11.37 19.69
C SER A 2 -34.90 10.95 20.88
N ALA A 3 -35.22 11.39 22.10
CA ALA A 3 -34.47 11.05 23.31
C ALA A 3 -34.52 9.55 23.67
N ALA A 4 -35.69 8.92 23.52
CA ALA A 4 -35.87 7.48 23.76
C ALA A 4 -35.07 6.62 22.77
N ARG A 5 -34.99 7.04 21.49
CA ARG A 5 -34.13 6.38 20.49
C ARG A 5 -32.64 6.49 20.85
N LYS A 6 -32.18 7.66 21.31
CA LYS A 6 -30.78 7.84 21.76
C LYS A 6 -30.47 6.96 22.97
N ALA A 7 -31.38 6.85 23.94
CA ALA A 7 -31.22 5.99 25.11
C ALA A 7 -31.16 4.49 24.74
N SER A 8 -32.05 4.00 23.86
CA SER A 8 -32.02 2.61 23.37
C SER A 8 -30.79 2.27 22.53
N ARG A 9 -30.15 3.29 21.94
CA ARG A 9 -28.93 3.15 21.15
C ARG A 9 -27.67 3.17 22.02
N ALA A 10 -27.69 3.89 23.14
CA ALA A 10 -26.60 3.89 24.11
C ALA A 10 -26.42 2.53 24.83
N SER A 11 -27.47 1.71 24.89
CA SER A 11 -27.41 0.36 25.47
C SER A 11 -27.00 -0.74 24.48
N LEU A 12 -26.87 -0.43 23.19
CA LEU A 12 -26.37 -1.36 22.19
C LEU A 12 -24.84 -1.35 22.18
N GLY A 13 -24.22 -2.53 22.08
CA GLY A 13 -22.77 -2.64 21.90
C GLY A 13 -22.29 -1.93 20.63
N LEU A 14 -21.03 -1.50 20.61
CA LEU A 14 -20.43 -0.77 19.48
C LEU A 14 -20.63 -1.50 18.14
N SER A 15 -20.43 -2.82 18.10
CA SER A 15 -20.62 -3.61 16.87
C SER A 15 -22.07 -3.64 16.39
N THR A 16 -23.04 -3.81 17.29
CA THR A 16 -24.47 -3.83 16.93
C THR A 16 -24.98 -2.45 16.55
N LEU A 17 -24.46 -1.39 17.17
CA LEU A 17 -24.79 -0.01 16.79
C LEU A 17 -24.32 0.31 15.36
N TRP A 18 -23.08 -0.04 15.03
CA TRP A 18 -22.48 0.29 13.73
C TRP A 18 -23.04 -0.54 12.57
N LEU A 19 -23.37 -1.81 12.82
CA LEU A 19 -23.91 -2.73 11.80
C LEU A 19 -25.41 -2.58 11.57
N THR A 20 -26.17 -1.99 12.52
CA THR A 20 -27.63 -1.90 12.42
C THR A 20 -28.12 -0.53 11.95
N ASP A 21 -27.31 0.52 12.13
CA ASP A 21 -27.73 1.86 11.76
C ASP A 21 -27.54 2.17 10.26
N LYS A 22 -28.57 2.72 9.63
CA LYS A 22 -28.54 3.02 8.18
C LYS A 22 -27.55 4.12 7.82
N GLY A 23 -27.30 5.04 8.75
CA GLY A 23 -26.36 6.16 8.57
C GLY A 23 -24.89 5.77 8.64
N THR A 24 -24.54 4.61 9.24
CA THR A 24 -23.16 4.13 9.38
C THR A 24 -22.71 3.26 8.20
N PHE A 25 -23.60 2.73 7.37
CA PHE A 25 -23.21 1.91 6.21
C PHE A 25 -22.26 2.62 5.23
N PRO A 26 -22.48 3.89 4.83
CA PRO A 26 -21.53 4.59 3.96
C PRO A 26 -20.14 4.74 4.59
N VAL A 27 -20.08 4.98 5.90
CA VAL A 27 -18.82 5.12 6.65
C VAL A 27 -18.08 3.79 6.71
N LEU A 28 -18.79 2.70 7.00
CA LEU A 28 -18.22 1.35 7.00
C LEU A 28 -17.75 0.93 5.61
N ALA A 29 -18.48 1.29 4.56
CA ALA A 29 -18.07 1.02 3.19
C ALA A 29 -16.76 1.75 2.84
N MET A 30 -16.64 3.05 3.18
CA MET A 30 -15.40 3.80 2.98
C MET A 30 -14.23 3.24 3.80
N ALA A 31 -14.47 2.91 5.08
CA ALA A 31 -13.46 2.31 5.94
C ALA A 31 -13.01 0.94 5.42
N GLY A 32 -13.95 0.12 4.93
CA GLY A 32 -13.66 -1.17 4.30
C GLY A 32 -12.85 -1.02 3.01
N LEU A 33 -13.21 -0.08 2.15
CA LEU A 33 -12.44 0.22 0.93
C LEU A 33 -11.02 0.71 1.25
N ALA A 34 -10.88 1.59 2.25
CA ALA A 34 -9.58 2.07 2.70
C ALA A 34 -8.72 0.92 3.27
N PHE A 35 -9.32 0.03 4.06
CA PHE A 35 -8.66 -1.14 4.61
C PHE A 35 -8.20 -2.11 3.51
N LEU A 36 -9.05 -2.39 2.52
CA LEU A 36 -8.71 -3.23 1.38
C LEU A 36 -7.59 -2.61 0.54
N ALA A 37 -7.68 -1.32 0.23
CA ALA A 37 -6.65 -0.61 -0.52
C ALA A 37 -5.30 -0.63 0.22
N GLY A 38 -5.29 -0.35 1.52
CA GLY A 38 -4.09 -0.43 2.36
C GLY A 38 -3.51 -1.84 2.46
N SER A 39 -4.36 -2.85 2.60
CA SER A 39 -3.91 -4.25 2.66
C SER A 39 -3.28 -4.68 1.33
N LEU A 40 -3.86 -4.29 0.20
CA LEU A 40 -3.33 -4.60 -1.14
C LEU A 40 -1.98 -3.92 -1.40
N THR A 41 -1.78 -2.67 -0.94
CA THR A 41 -0.49 -1.99 -1.09
C THR A 41 0.59 -2.65 -0.25
N ILE A 42 0.28 -3.03 0.99
CA ILE A 42 1.20 -3.78 1.86
C ILE A 42 1.59 -5.11 1.20
N ILE A 43 0.61 -5.91 0.78
CA ILE A 43 0.87 -7.21 0.13
C ILE A 43 1.74 -7.04 -1.11
N ARG A 44 1.42 -6.07 -1.98
CA ARG A 44 2.19 -5.79 -3.19
C ARG A 44 3.63 -5.38 -2.88
N THR A 45 3.83 -4.60 -1.82
CA THR A 45 5.14 -4.08 -1.39
C THR A 45 5.98 -5.19 -0.78
N VAL A 46 5.42 -5.97 0.14
CA VAL A 46 6.11 -7.10 0.79
C VAL A 46 6.47 -8.19 -0.22
N SER A 47 5.55 -8.53 -1.14
CA SER A 47 5.78 -9.60 -2.12
C SER A 47 6.91 -9.28 -3.11
N LYS A 48 7.17 -8.00 -3.38
CA LYS A 48 8.24 -7.55 -4.28
C LYS A 48 9.53 -7.21 -3.54
N SER A 49 9.47 -7.11 -2.22
CA SER A 49 10.65 -6.80 -1.43
C SER A 49 11.65 -7.96 -1.50
N PRO A 50 12.95 -7.67 -1.66
CA PRO A 50 14.01 -8.68 -1.59
C PRO A 50 14.22 -9.21 -0.16
N ASP A 51 13.68 -8.53 0.86
CA ASP A 51 13.96 -8.84 2.26
C ASP A 51 12.98 -9.87 2.87
N TYR A 52 11.86 -10.16 2.19
CA TYR A 52 10.82 -11.05 2.70
C TYR A 52 10.59 -12.26 1.80
N PHE A 53 10.76 -13.47 2.35
CA PHE A 53 10.51 -14.72 1.64
C PHE A 53 9.12 -15.29 1.96
N LEU A 54 8.15 -14.98 1.12
CA LEU A 54 6.81 -15.57 1.21
C LEU A 54 6.75 -17.00 0.64
N SER A 55 7.61 -17.31 -0.34
CA SER A 55 7.68 -18.62 -0.99
C SER A 55 8.42 -19.63 -0.13
N LYS A 56 7.84 -20.82 0.08
CA LYS A 56 8.50 -21.93 0.81
C LYS A 56 9.82 -22.36 0.18
N SER A 57 9.94 -22.26 -1.15
CA SER A 57 11.14 -22.63 -1.92
C SER A 57 12.39 -21.82 -1.57
N ARG A 58 12.23 -20.58 -1.10
CA ARG A 58 13.36 -19.67 -0.83
C ARG A 58 13.78 -19.60 0.65
N ARG A 59 13.15 -20.40 1.52
CA ARG A 59 13.48 -20.42 2.96
C ARG A 59 14.88 -20.98 3.27
N GLY A 60 15.47 -21.73 2.34
CA GLY A 60 16.82 -22.30 2.47
C GLY A 60 17.90 -21.51 1.73
N GLU A 61 17.56 -20.44 1.01
CA GLU A 61 18.56 -19.61 0.33
C GLU A 61 19.28 -18.73 1.36
N VAL A 62 20.61 -18.89 1.43
CA VAL A 62 21.47 -18.12 2.35
C VAL A 62 21.67 -16.69 1.85
N MET A 63 21.61 -16.48 0.53
CA MET A 63 21.75 -15.18 -0.10
C MET A 63 20.37 -14.60 -0.39
N ALA A 64 19.97 -13.59 0.39
CA ALA A 64 18.68 -12.94 0.20
C ALA A 64 18.58 -12.14 -1.11
N HIS A 65 19.72 -11.79 -1.71
CA HIS A 65 19.81 -10.80 -2.77
C HIS A 65 20.03 -11.45 -4.14
N GLN A 66 18.95 -11.89 -4.78
CA GLN A 66 18.96 -12.13 -6.22
C GLN A 66 19.00 -10.77 -6.94
N SER A 67 19.97 -10.59 -7.83
CA SER A 67 20.23 -9.32 -8.52
C SER A 67 19.01 -8.80 -9.27
N GLU A 68 18.30 -9.68 -9.97
CA GLU A 68 17.09 -9.39 -10.73
C GLU A 68 15.95 -8.87 -9.84
N GLN A 69 15.72 -9.49 -8.68
CA GLN A 69 14.67 -9.04 -7.76
C GLN A 69 15.05 -7.69 -7.10
N GLY A 70 16.33 -7.51 -6.76
CA GLY A 70 16.82 -6.23 -6.23
C GLY A 70 16.73 -5.08 -7.24
N ASN A 71 16.95 -5.41 -8.52
CA ASN A 71 16.76 -4.54 -9.66
C ASN A 71 15.30 -4.07 -9.77
N GLU A 72 14.36 -5.01 -9.89
CA GLU A 72 12.93 -4.72 -9.95
C GLU A 72 12.43 -3.91 -8.75
N TRP A 73 12.89 -4.24 -7.54
CA TRP A 73 12.52 -3.55 -6.31
C TRP A 73 12.97 -2.08 -6.32
N ARG A 74 14.18 -1.82 -6.82
CA ARG A 74 14.68 -0.45 -6.97
C ARG A 74 13.90 0.31 -8.05
N ALA A 75 13.64 -0.32 -9.20
CA ALA A 75 12.86 0.28 -10.27
C ALA A 75 11.43 0.65 -9.82
N LEU A 76 10.79 -0.20 -9.01
CA LEU A 76 9.50 0.10 -8.40
C LEU A 76 9.54 1.39 -7.57
N ARG A 77 10.53 1.51 -6.69
CA ARG A 77 10.72 2.71 -5.84
C ARG A 77 11.05 3.94 -6.67
N PHE A 78 11.85 3.79 -7.72
CA PHE A 78 12.16 4.88 -8.63
C PHE A 78 10.92 5.38 -9.38
N ARG A 79 10.08 4.46 -9.88
CA ARG A 79 8.78 4.82 -10.49
C ARG A 79 7.87 5.55 -9.51
N TYR A 80 7.82 5.09 -8.27
CA TYR A 80 7.01 5.73 -7.22
C TYR A 80 7.50 7.15 -6.91
N ALA A 81 8.81 7.34 -6.80
CA ALA A 81 9.44 8.65 -6.58
C ALA A 81 9.25 9.63 -7.74
N ASN A 82 8.99 9.12 -8.95
CA ASN A 82 8.77 9.90 -10.17
C ASN A 82 7.30 10.04 -10.59
N MET A 83 6.35 9.65 -9.73
CA MET A 83 4.93 9.89 -10.02
C MET A 83 4.59 11.37 -10.07
N VAL A 84 5.32 12.20 -9.33
CA VAL A 84 5.15 13.66 -9.31
C VAL A 84 6.48 14.32 -9.59
N ARG A 85 6.49 15.32 -10.47
CA ARG A 85 7.69 16.09 -10.80
C ARG A 85 8.16 16.90 -9.60
N ASN A 86 9.42 16.77 -9.21
CA ASN A 86 10.01 17.53 -8.10
C ASN A 86 11.45 17.98 -8.42
N PRO A 87 11.99 19.03 -7.78
CA PRO A 87 13.34 19.52 -8.07
C PRO A 87 14.43 18.44 -7.89
N ILE A 88 14.20 17.47 -7.00
CA ILE A 88 15.13 16.39 -6.70
C ILE A 88 15.21 15.40 -7.88
N ASN A 89 14.08 14.97 -8.42
CA ASN A 89 14.02 13.99 -9.51
C ASN A 89 14.40 14.53 -10.89
N GLN A 90 14.35 15.86 -11.03
CA GLN A 90 14.84 16.58 -12.20
C GLN A 90 16.33 16.93 -12.11
N SER A 91 16.97 16.74 -10.95
CA SER A 91 18.37 17.09 -10.80
C SER A 91 19.29 16.11 -11.54
N ARG A 92 20.45 16.62 -12.01
CA ARG A 92 21.46 15.81 -12.73
C ARG A 92 22.01 14.64 -11.91
N GLN A 93 21.88 14.71 -10.58
CA GLN A 93 22.32 13.64 -9.67
C GLN A 93 21.58 12.31 -9.92
N PHE A 94 20.41 12.34 -10.57
CA PHE A 94 19.61 11.16 -10.87
C PHE A 94 19.75 10.69 -12.33
N ASP A 95 20.58 11.34 -13.15
CA ASP A 95 20.74 10.98 -14.58
C ASP A 95 21.12 9.50 -14.74
N ASP A 96 22.05 9.01 -13.92
CA ASP A 96 22.49 7.61 -13.90
C ASP A 96 21.35 6.62 -13.58
N LEU A 97 20.35 7.06 -12.82
CA LEU A 97 19.20 6.23 -12.46
C LEU A 97 18.19 6.16 -13.61
N TYR A 98 18.05 7.22 -14.42
CA TYR A 98 17.24 7.19 -15.64
C TYR A 98 17.89 6.38 -16.77
N ALA A 99 19.23 6.31 -16.80
CA ALA A 99 19.98 5.55 -17.80
C ALA A 99 19.82 4.03 -17.67
N LYS A 100 19.37 3.52 -16.52
CA LYS A 100 19.15 2.09 -16.30
C LYS A 100 18.01 1.55 -17.16
N GLU A 101 18.20 0.38 -17.76
CA GLU A 101 17.24 -0.27 -18.66
C GLU A 101 15.84 -0.38 -18.04
N GLU A 102 15.76 -0.75 -16.75
CA GLU A 102 14.51 -0.92 -15.99
C GLU A 102 13.67 0.36 -15.85
N ASN A 103 14.30 1.53 -16.04
CA ASN A 103 13.75 2.86 -15.79
C ASN A 103 13.46 3.67 -17.05
N GLN A 104 13.75 3.14 -18.25
CA GLN A 104 13.55 3.85 -19.52
C GLN A 104 12.09 4.28 -19.79
N GLY A 105 11.12 3.63 -19.14
CA GLY A 105 9.70 3.99 -19.22
C GLY A 105 9.28 5.21 -18.39
N VAL A 106 10.17 5.77 -17.56
CA VAL A 106 9.86 6.90 -16.66
C VAL A 106 10.25 8.21 -17.34
N LYS A 107 9.26 9.08 -17.56
CA LYS A 107 9.47 10.41 -18.14
C LYS A 107 9.78 11.44 -17.06
N ARG A 108 10.67 12.38 -17.37
CA ARG A 108 10.98 13.56 -16.56
C ARG A 108 9.96 14.68 -16.73
#